data_AF-A0A6C0C2H2-F1
#
_entry.id   AF-A0A6C0C2H2-F1
#
_cell.length_a   1.000
_cell.length_b   1.000
_cell.length_c   1.000
_cell.angle_alpha   90.00
_cell.angle_beta   90.00
_cell.angle_gamma   90.00
#
_symmetry.space_group_name_H-M   'P 1'
#
loop_
_entity.id
_entity.type
_entity.pdbx_description
1 polymer ?
#
loop_
_entity_poly.entity_id
_entity_poly.type
_entity_poly.pdbx_seq_one_letter_code
_entity_poly.pdbx_strand_id
1 'polypeptide(L)'
;MTENKKLFNMNQEHKFHVLISFSIFIVITLLRIFGVWGSVMPIKKIKHIFSNTHFLLGLMLVVGWSFFILGIDGAKYLTNDNDTYNSYVEATKKSILAIIIAIFSKLELIIPVFWLVWLSAFYLQGWS
;
A
#
# COMPACT_ATOMS: atom_id res chain seq x y z
N MET A 1 23.47 -1.71 28.78
CA MET A 1 22.02 -1.91 29.06
C MET A 1 21.15 -0.70 28.67
N THR A 2 21.73 0.48 28.50
CA THR A 2 21.05 1.75 28.17
C THR A 2 20.77 1.96 26.68
N GLU A 3 21.61 1.45 25.78
CA GLU A 3 21.39 1.55 24.32
C GLU A 3 20.26 0.66 23.81
N ASN A 4 20.17 -0.59 24.28
CA ASN A 4 19.05 -1.49 23.90
C ASN A 4 17.68 -0.94 24.32
N LYS A 5 17.59 -0.22 25.44
CA LYS A 5 16.35 0.47 25.84
C LYS A 5 16.02 1.66 24.93
N LYS A 6 17.03 2.44 24.50
CA LYS A 6 16.82 3.55 23.54
C LYS A 6 16.38 3.06 22.17
N LEU A 7 17.02 2.00 21.64
CA LEU A 7 16.64 1.37 20.37
C LEU A 7 15.24 0.77 20.42
N PHE A 8 14.88 0.11 21.53
CA PHE A 8 13.53 -0.42 21.73
C PHE A 8 12.48 0.70 21.80
N ASN A 9 12.76 1.79 22.52
CA ASN A 9 11.84 2.92 22.62
C ASN A 9 11.68 3.69 21.30
N MET A 10 12.75 3.91 20.53
CA MET A 10 12.64 4.51 19.18
C MET A 10 11.78 3.66 18.25
N ASN A 11 11.93 2.33 18.31
CA ASN A 11 11.14 1.41 17.47
C ASN A 11 9.65 1.38 17.91
N GLN A 12 9.37 1.53 19.21
CA GLN A 12 8.01 1.66 19.73
C GLN A 12 7.35 2.98 19.35
N GLU A 13 8.06 4.10 19.49
CA GLU A 13 7.56 5.42 19.08
C GLU A 13 7.30 5.45 17.57
N HIS A 14 8.20 4.90 16.76
CA HIS A 14 8.02 4.83 15.31
C HIS A 14 6.76 4.02 14.93
N LYS A 15 6.57 2.84 15.53
CA LYS A 15 5.34 2.04 15.34
C LYS A 15 4.08 2.77 15.77
N PHE A 16 4.15 3.53 16.87
CA PHE A 16 3.03 4.32 17.37
C PHE A 16 2.66 5.47 16.40
N HIS A 17 3.65 6.18 15.87
CA HIS A 17 3.44 7.21 14.86
C HIS A 17 2.85 6.65 13.55
N VAL A 18 3.32 5.49 13.10
CA VAL A 18 2.74 4.77 11.95
C VAL A 18 1.26 4.48 12.21
N LEU A 19 0.95 3.91 13.39
CA LEU A 19 -0.40 3.48 13.73
C LEU A 19 -1.37 4.66 13.83
N ILE A 20 -0.94 5.78 14.42
CA ILE A 20 -1.72 7.02 14.46
C ILE A 20 -1.97 7.55 13.05
N SER A 21 -0.94 7.66 12.22
CA SER A 21 -1.06 8.21 10.87
C SER A 21 -1.97 7.34 9.99
N PHE A 22 -1.88 6.01 10.15
CA PHE A 22 -2.76 5.05 9.48
C PHE A 22 -4.21 5.14 9.99
N SER A 23 -4.41 5.34 11.29
CA SER A 23 -5.74 5.54 11.89
C SER A 23 -6.39 6.82 11.39
N ILE A 24 -5.64 7.92 11.33
CA ILE A 24 -6.11 9.20 10.75
C ILE A 24 -6.48 9.00 9.28
N PHE A 25 -5.65 8.30 8.51
CA PHE A 25 -5.93 7.97 7.11
C PHE A 25 -7.24 7.18 6.95
N ILE A 26 -7.46 6.14 7.77
CA ILE A 26 -8.69 5.35 7.74
C ILE A 26 -9.90 6.23 8.07
N VAL A 27 -9.82 7.03 9.13
CA VAL A 27 -10.94 7.90 9.54
C VAL A 27 -11.29 8.91 8.45
N ILE A 28 -10.30 9.60 7.86
CA ILE A 28 -10.51 10.56 6.76
C ILE A 28 -11.15 9.85 5.55
N THR A 29 -10.65 8.67 5.22
CA THR A 29 -11.17 7.87 4.09
C THR A 29 -12.62 7.45 4.34
N LEU A 30 -12.94 6.95 5.52
CA LEU A 30 -14.30 6.55 5.89
C LEU A 30 -15.25 7.75 5.94
N LEU A 31 -14.82 8.88 6.50
CA LEU A 31 -15.62 10.12 6.49
C LEU A 31 -15.89 10.63 5.07
N ARG A 32 -14.95 10.42 4.13
CA ARG A 32 -15.14 10.78 2.72
C ARG A 32 -16.05 9.82 1.96
N ILE A 33 -16.12 8.55 2.35
CA ILE A 33 -16.97 7.55 1.68
C ILE A 33 -18.37 7.51 2.30
N PHE A 34 -18.47 7.53 3.63
CA PHE A 34 -19.70 7.30 4.40
C PHE A 34 -20.14 8.49 5.27
N GLY A 35 -19.28 9.49 5.48
CA GLY A 35 -19.57 10.61 6.36
C GLY A 35 -20.46 11.70 5.74
N VAL A 36 -20.59 12.81 6.44
CA VAL A 36 -21.45 13.97 6.05
C VAL A 36 -21.03 14.57 4.69
N TRP A 37 -19.77 14.42 4.32
CA TRP A 37 -19.19 14.85 3.04
C TRP A 37 -19.15 13.72 1.99
N GLY A 38 -19.73 12.56 2.32
CA GLY A 38 -19.71 11.34 1.54
C GLY A 38 -20.79 11.35 0.47
N SER A 39 -20.41 10.96 -0.74
CA SER A 39 -21.37 10.66 -1.80
C SER A 39 -21.44 9.15 -1.99
N VAL A 40 -22.58 8.62 -2.45
CA VAL A 40 -22.70 7.21 -2.86
C VAL A 40 -21.91 6.88 -4.15
N MET A 41 -21.27 7.89 -4.73
CA MET A 41 -20.58 7.82 -6.02
C MET A 41 -19.35 6.90 -6.00
N PRO A 42 -18.46 6.91 -4.99
CA PRO A 42 -17.33 5.99 -4.90
C PRO A 42 -17.80 4.54 -4.83
N ILE A 43 -18.85 4.23 -4.06
CA ILE A 43 -19.37 2.86 -3.93
C ILE A 43 -19.91 2.35 -5.28
N LYS A 44 -20.67 3.18 -6.01
CA LYS A 44 -21.15 2.84 -7.36
C LYS A 44 -19.98 2.65 -8.33
N LYS A 45 -18.95 3.50 -8.24
CA LYS A 45 -17.72 3.39 -9.06
C LYS A 45 -16.93 2.13 -8.73
N ILE A 46 -16.78 1.74 -7.47
CA ILE A 46 -16.14 0.46 -7.08
C ILE A 46 -16.84 -0.70 -7.79
N LYS A 47 -18.17 -0.77 -7.68
CA LYS A 47 -18.95 -1.84 -8.34
C LYS A 47 -18.75 -1.83 -9.85
N HIS A 48 -18.70 -0.66 -10.47
CA HIS A 48 -18.47 -0.54 -11.91
C HIS A 48 -17.05 -0.95 -12.33
N ILE A 49 -16.02 -0.55 -11.57
CA ILE A 49 -14.62 -0.91 -11.80
C ILE A 49 -14.42 -2.43 -11.72
N PHE A 50 -14.97 -3.07 -10.68
CA PHE A 50 -14.91 -4.52 -10.52
C PHE A 50 -15.83 -5.29 -11.48
N SER A 51 -16.76 -4.62 -12.14
CA SER A 51 -17.57 -5.22 -13.21
C SER A 51 -16.87 -5.20 -14.57
N ASN A 52 -15.76 -4.47 -14.71
CA ASN A 52 -15.02 -4.39 -15.96
C ASN A 52 -14.02 -5.56 -16.06
N THR A 53 -14.28 -6.50 -16.97
CA THR A 53 -13.44 -7.68 -17.20
C THR A 53 -11.99 -7.35 -17.54
N HIS A 54 -11.73 -6.26 -18.27
CA HIS A 54 -10.36 -5.88 -18.65
C HIS A 54 -9.58 -5.38 -17.43
N PHE A 55 -10.23 -4.59 -16.58
CA PHE A 55 -9.64 -4.16 -15.31
C PHE A 55 -9.36 -5.37 -14.41
N LEU A 56 -10.31 -6.30 -14.33
CA LEU A 56 -10.20 -7.48 -13.47
C LEU A 56 -9.11 -8.45 -13.92
N LEU A 57 -8.96 -8.64 -15.24
CA LEU A 57 -7.85 -9.41 -15.83
C LEU A 57 -6.49 -8.77 -15.54
N GLY A 58 -6.38 -7.45 -15.72
CA GLY A 58 -5.16 -6.71 -15.38
C GLY A 58 -4.82 -6.83 -13.89
N LEU A 59 -5.83 -6.65 -13.02
CA LEU A 59 -5.67 -6.83 -11.58
C LEU A 59 -5.21 -8.25 -11.24
N MET A 60 -5.81 -9.28 -11.84
CA MET A 60 -5.46 -10.67 -11.62
C MET A 60 -4.02 -10.98 -12.03
N LEU A 61 -3.56 -10.44 -13.16
CA LEU A 61 -2.16 -10.57 -13.59
C LEU A 61 -1.20 -9.93 -12.59
N VAL A 62 -1.49 -8.72 -12.13
CA VAL A 62 -0.59 -8.04 -11.19
C VAL A 62 -0.59 -8.72 -9.81
N VAL A 63 -1.75 -9.17 -9.34
CA VAL A 63 -1.86 -9.96 -8.08
C VAL A 63 -1.12 -11.28 -8.23
N GLY A 64 -1.28 -11.98 -9.36
CA GLY A 64 -0.58 -13.24 -9.65
C GLY A 64 0.93 -13.05 -9.70
N TRP A 65 1.42 -12.00 -10.37
CA TRP A 65 2.85 -11.67 -10.40
C TRP A 65 3.39 -11.31 -9.01
N SER A 66 2.63 -10.52 -8.25
CA SER A 66 3.01 -10.13 -6.89
C SER A 66 3.10 -11.35 -5.97
N PHE A 67 2.15 -12.28 -6.08
CA PHE A 67 2.14 -13.54 -5.35
C PHE A 67 3.29 -14.47 -5.79
N PHE A 68 3.61 -14.51 -7.10
CA PHE A 68 4.76 -15.25 -7.60
C PHE A 68 6.05 -14.78 -6.95
N ILE A 69 6.32 -13.47 -6.93
CA ILE A 69 7.54 -12.91 -6.36
C ILE A 69 7.60 -13.06 -4.83
N LEU A 70 6.52 -12.70 -4.11
CA LEU A 70 6.53 -12.61 -2.65
C LEU A 70 6.08 -13.88 -1.91
N GLY A 71 5.19 -14.67 -2.52
CA GLY A 71 4.55 -15.82 -1.86
C GLY A 71 5.29 -17.13 -2.06
N ILE A 72 5.88 -17.34 -3.24
CA ILE A 72 6.61 -18.56 -3.58
C ILE A 72 8.11 -18.32 -3.86
N ASP A 73 8.64 -17.19 -3.37
CA ASP A 73 10.03 -16.76 -3.58
C ASP A 73 10.45 -16.72 -5.06
N GLY A 74 9.55 -16.33 -5.96
CA GLY A 74 9.80 -16.22 -7.40
C GLY A 74 11.03 -15.38 -7.76
N ALA A 75 11.39 -14.41 -6.91
CA ALA A 75 12.62 -13.63 -7.08
C ALA A 75 13.90 -14.50 -7.06
N LYS A 76 13.96 -15.59 -6.29
CA LYS A 76 15.11 -16.52 -6.29
C LYS A 76 15.25 -17.30 -7.60
N TYR A 77 14.14 -17.53 -8.31
CA TYR A 77 14.18 -18.16 -9.62
C TYR A 77 14.72 -17.21 -10.71
N LEU A 78 14.59 -15.89 -10.51
CA LEU A 78 15.04 -14.88 -11.46
C LEU A 78 16.51 -14.49 -11.25
N THR A 79 17.02 -14.62 -10.03
CA THR A 79 18.40 -14.28 -9.70
C THR A 79 18.88 -15.00 -8.43
N ASN A 80 20.16 -15.37 -8.41
CA ASN A 80 20.84 -15.86 -7.21
C ASN A 80 21.59 -14.75 -6.46
N ASP A 81 21.60 -13.53 -7.00
CA ASP A 81 22.21 -12.37 -6.38
C ASP A 81 21.28 -11.74 -5.33
N ASN A 82 21.78 -11.55 -4.11
CA ASN A 82 20.98 -11.08 -2.98
C ASN A 82 20.49 -9.63 -3.15
N ASP A 83 21.31 -8.77 -3.75
CA ASP A 83 20.95 -7.36 -3.95
C ASP A 83 19.84 -7.23 -5.00
N THR A 84 19.98 -7.97 -6.10
CA THR A 84 18.96 -8.05 -7.15
C THR A 84 17.67 -8.69 -6.63
N TYR A 85 17.77 -9.72 -5.79
CA TYR A 85 16.61 -10.35 -5.13
C TYR A 85 15.83 -9.34 -4.29
N ASN A 86 16.52 -8.59 -3.43
CA ASN A 86 15.90 -7.57 -2.58
C ASN A 86 15.24 -6.48 -3.42
N SER A 87 15.87 -6.09 -4.53
CA SER A 87 15.30 -5.12 -5.46
C SER A 87 13.97 -5.60 -6.07
N TYR A 88 13.86 -6.87 -6.48
CA TYR A 88 12.60 -7.43 -7.00
C TYR A 88 11.48 -7.45 -5.95
N VAL A 89 11.82 -7.82 -4.71
CA VAL A 89 10.88 -7.83 -3.58
C VAL A 89 10.39 -6.40 -3.29
N GLU A 90 11.29 -5.43 -3.22
CA GLU A 90 10.97 -4.04 -2.95
C GLU A 90 10.14 -3.41 -4.07
N ALA A 91 10.52 -3.66 -5.34
CA ALA A 91 9.77 -3.21 -6.51
C ALA A 91 8.35 -3.79 -6.54
N THR A 92 8.19 -5.06 -6.15
CA THR A 92 6.87 -5.70 -6.08
C THR A 92 6.00 -5.08 -4.99
N LYS A 93 6.56 -4.80 -3.80
CA LYS A 93 5.85 -4.10 -2.73
C LYS A 93 5.40 -2.70 -3.16
N LYS A 94 6.27 -1.94 -3.83
CA LYS A 94 5.94 -0.61 -4.40
C LYS A 94 4.85 -0.71 -5.48
N SER A 95 4.88 -1.76 -6.30
CA SER A 95 3.88 -2.00 -7.33
C SER A 95 2.49 -2.30 -6.75
N ILE A 96 2.41 -3.10 -5.68
CA ILE A 96 1.14 -3.34 -4.97
C ILE A 96 0.57 -2.03 -4.43
N LEU A 97 1.40 -1.19 -3.83
CA LEU A 97 0.98 0.11 -3.34
C LEU A 97 0.46 1.01 -4.49
N ALA A 98 1.13 1.01 -5.64
CA ALA A 98 0.70 1.77 -6.81
C ALA A 98 -0.70 1.34 -7.31
N ILE A 99 -1.04 0.05 -7.24
CA ILE A 99 -2.39 -0.44 -7.56
C ILE A 99 -3.42 0.14 -6.60
N ILE A 100 -3.13 0.13 -5.29
CA ILE A 100 -4.03 0.70 -4.29
C ILE A 100 -4.26 2.18 -4.60
N ILE A 101 -3.19 2.94 -4.86
CA ILE A 101 -3.28 4.36 -5.25
C ILE A 101 -4.11 4.54 -6.52
N ALA A 102 -3.91 3.72 -7.54
CA ALA A 102 -4.65 3.79 -8.81
C ALA A 102 -6.15 3.54 -8.61
N ILE A 103 -6.52 2.57 -7.77
CA ILE A 103 -7.92 2.31 -7.41
C ILE A 103 -8.52 3.54 -6.72
N PHE A 104 -7.87 4.08 -5.70
CA PHE A 104 -8.37 5.26 -4.98
C PHE A 104 -8.48 6.50 -5.89
N SER A 105 -7.55 6.68 -6.83
CA SER A 105 -7.59 7.76 -7.82
C SER A 105 -8.81 7.62 -8.76
N LYS A 106 -9.10 6.41 -9.24
CA LYS A 106 -10.31 6.11 -10.02
C LYS A 106 -11.62 6.37 -9.26
N LEU A 107 -11.58 6.29 -7.93
CA LEU A 107 -12.70 6.63 -7.05
C LEU A 107 -12.81 8.13 -6.75
N GLU A 108 -11.94 8.96 -7.34
CA GLU A 108 -11.84 10.40 -7.09
C GLU A 108 -11.59 10.73 -5.61
N LEU A 109 -10.93 9.80 -4.90
CA LEU A 109 -10.53 9.96 -3.50
C LEU A 109 -9.17 10.66 -3.42
N ILE A 110 -9.10 11.91 -3.89
CA ILE A 110 -7.87 12.70 -3.98
C ILE A 110 -7.15 12.82 -2.63
N ILE A 111 -7.90 13.09 -1.55
CA ILE A 111 -7.33 13.25 -0.20
C ILE A 111 -6.72 11.93 0.32
N PRO A 112 -7.44 10.78 0.28
CA PRO A 112 -6.82 9.49 0.57
C PRO A 112 -5.60 9.15 -0.30
N VAL A 113 -5.62 9.46 -1.60
CA VAL A 113 -4.47 9.25 -2.49
C VAL A 113 -3.25 10.03 -1.99
N PHE A 114 -3.41 11.30 -1.66
CA PHE A 114 -2.35 12.13 -1.08
C PHE A 114 -1.76 11.49 0.18
N TRP A 115 -2.61 11.07 1.12
CA TRP A 115 -2.15 10.46 2.37
C TRP A 115 -1.44 9.12 2.16
N LEU A 116 -1.90 8.29 1.22
CA LEU A 116 -1.22 7.04 0.87
C LEU A 116 0.18 7.29 0.33
N VAL A 117 0.32 8.24 -0.60
CA VAL A 117 1.62 8.62 -1.16
C VAL A 117 2.52 9.20 -0.06
N TRP A 118 2.00 10.08 0.79
CA TRP A 118 2.76 10.66 1.88
C TRP A 118 3.22 9.61 2.89
N LEU A 119 2.32 8.74 3.36
CA LEU A 119 2.65 7.62 4.26
C LEU A 119 3.70 6.71 3.64
N SER A 120 3.55 6.41 2.35
CA SER A 120 4.51 5.58 1.64
C SER A 120 5.88 6.25 1.54
N ALA A 121 5.95 7.53 1.18
CA ALA A 121 7.22 8.24 1.10
C ALA A 121 7.87 8.38 2.48
N PHE A 122 7.08 8.70 3.51
CA PHE A 122 7.56 8.97 4.85
C PHE A 122 8.02 7.70 5.58
N TYR A 123 7.31 6.59 5.43
CA TYR A 123 7.61 5.34 6.14
C TYR A 123 8.31 4.28 5.29
N LEU A 124 8.20 4.34 3.95
CA LEU A 124 8.89 3.39 3.06
C LEU A 124 10.23 3.90 2.54
N GLN A 125 10.62 5.15 2.79
CA GLN A 125 12.02 5.58 2.58
C GLN A 125 13.03 4.83 3.48
N GLY A 126 12.57 4.02 4.43
CA GLY A 126 13.38 3.08 5.22
C GLY A 126 13.11 1.60 4.92
N TRP A 127 12.48 1.25 3.78
CA TRP A 127 12.22 -0.14 3.40
C TRP A 127 13.43 -0.76 2.68
N SER A 128 14.60 -0.68 3.31
CA SER A 128 15.83 -1.39 2.93
C SER A 128 16.10 -2.52 3.91
#